data_AF-L7V5G3-F1
#
_entry.id   AF-L7V5G3-F1
#
_cell.length_a   1.000
_cell.length_b   1.000
_cell.length_c   1.000
_cell.angle_alpha   90.00
_cell.angle_beta   90.00
_cell.angle_gamma   90.00
#
_symmetry.space_group_name_H-M   'P 1'
#
loop_
_entity.id
_entity.type
_entity.pdbx_description
1 polymer ?
#
loop_
_entity_poly.entity_id
_entity_poly.type
_entity_poly.pdbx_seq_one_letter_code
_entity_poly.pdbx_strand_id
1 'polypeptide(L)'
;MGWIARIMRLGRVAEKLGDESTPAVAAPAGLRGSLQVRHVDAGSCNGCEVEISGAFGPVYDAERVGARLVASPRHADALLVTGVVTRNMAQPLKNTLAATPQPRVVIACGDCALNRGVFADAYGVVGAVSEVVPVDVEVPGCPPTPDQVVAALRSVTGR
;
A
#
# COMPACT_ATOMS: atom_id res chain seq x y z
N MET A 1 10.06 -9.40 -39.84
CA MET A 1 10.55 -9.58 -38.46
C MET A 1 9.56 -10.41 -37.69
N GLY A 2 9.96 -11.58 -37.18
CA GLY A 2 9.08 -12.46 -36.40
C GLY A 2 8.70 -11.87 -35.05
N TRP A 3 7.54 -12.26 -34.52
CA TRP A 3 7.00 -11.84 -33.23
C TRP A 3 7.97 -12.06 -32.06
N ILE A 4 8.76 -13.15 -32.08
CA ILE A 4 9.81 -13.43 -31.08
C ILE A 4 10.87 -12.32 -31.04
N ALA A 5 11.35 -11.85 -32.20
CA ALA A 5 12.35 -10.78 -32.27
C ALA A 5 11.78 -9.44 -31.77
N ARG A 6 10.46 -9.19 -31.95
CA ARG A 6 9.80 -8.00 -31.37
C ARG A 6 9.67 -8.11 -29.85
N ILE A 7 9.33 -9.28 -29.31
CA ILE A 7 9.25 -9.52 -27.86
C ILE A 7 10.63 -9.28 -27.21
N MET A 8 11.69 -9.88 -27.77
CA MET A 8 13.05 -9.69 -27.26
C MET A 8 13.53 -8.24 -27.36
N ARG A 9 13.08 -7.50 -28.39
CA ARG A 9 13.45 -6.08 -28.59
C ARG A 9 12.70 -5.11 -27.68
N LEU A 10 11.43 -5.40 -27.35
CA LEU A 10 10.63 -4.59 -26.43
C LEU A 10 11.16 -4.66 -24.99
N GLY A 11 11.75 -5.79 -24.59
CA GLY A 11 12.35 -5.94 -23.26
C GLY A 11 11.31 -5.91 -22.12
N ARG A 12 11.73 -5.48 -20.93
CA ARG A 12 10.82 -5.26 -19.78
C ARG A 12 10.09 -3.92 -19.96
N VAL A 13 8.76 -3.97 -19.95
CA VAL A 13 7.90 -2.76 -19.94
C VAL A 13 7.98 -2.07 -18.58
N ALA A 14 8.04 -2.86 -17.50
CA ALA A 14 8.11 -2.34 -16.15
C ALA A 14 9.50 -1.77 -15.83
N GLU A 15 9.51 -0.68 -15.07
CA GLU A 15 10.69 -0.02 -14.56
C GLU A 15 11.58 -0.97 -13.75
N LYS A 16 12.85 -0.58 -13.65
CA LYS A 16 13.81 -1.34 -12.85
C LYS A 16 13.45 -1.16 -11.39
N LEU A 17 13.31 -2.28 -10.69
CA LEU A 17 13.29 -2.24 -9.23
C LEU A 17 14.61 -1.62 -8.77
N GLY A 18 14.51 -0.67 -7.84
CA GLY A 18 15.68 -0.12 -7.15
C GLY A 18 16.42 -1.17 -6.32
N ASP A 19 17.38 -0.71 -5.52
CA ASP A 19 18.15 -1.58 -4.64
C ASP A 19 17.25 -2.36 -3.66
N GLU A 20 17.75 -3.50 -3.18
CA GLU A 20 17.02 -4.38 -2.25
C GLU A 20 16.63 -3.61 -0.99
N SER A 21 15.32 -3.56 -0.67
CA SER A 21 14.83 -2.88 0.52
C SER A 21 15.07 -3.77 1.75
N THR A 22 15.68 -3.21 2.80
CA THR A 22 15.71 -3.88 4.10
C THR A 22 14.27 -4.12 4.57
N PRO A 23 13.91 -5.33 5.04
CA PRO A 23 12.56 -5.61 5.47
C PRO A 23 12.15 -4.67 6.60
N ALA A 24 11.09 -3.87 6.38
CA ALA A 24 10.59 -2.96 7.41
C ALA A 24 9.98 -3.74 8.58
N VAL A 25 9.37 -4.89 8.28
CA VAL A 25 8.74 -5.81 9.23
C VAL A 25 8.85 -7.25 8.74
N ALA A 26 8.67 -8.21 9.65
CA ALA A 26 8.59 -9.61 9.28
C ALA A 26 7.34 -9.89 8.44
N ALA A 27 7.51 -10.61 7.33
CA ALA A 27 6.40 -10.98 6.46
C ALA A 27 5.31 -11.75 7.26
N PRO A 28 4.02 -11.41 7.08
CA PRO A 28 2.94 -12.10 7.77
C PRO A 28 2.94 -13.60 7.41
N ALA A 29 2.77 -14.45 8.42
CA ALA A 29 2.67 -15.91 8.30
C ALA A 29 3.86 -16.59 7.60
N GLY A 30 5.02 -15.92 7.51
CA GLY A 30 6.17 -16.44 6.76
C GLY A 30 5.97 -16.48 5.24
N LEU A 31 4.93 -15.81 4.72
CA LEU A 31 4.59 -15.75 3.29
C LEU A 31 5.50 -14.77 2.55
N ARG A 32 6.80 -15.07 2.50
CA ARG A 32 7.77 -14.29 1.71
C ARG A 32 7.42 -14.34 0.23
N GLY A 33 7.32 -13.18 -0.41
CA GLY A 33 7.03 -13.04 -1.83
C GLY A 33 5.57 -13.25 -2.23
N SER A 34 4.63 -13.26 -1.28
CA SER A 34 3.18 -13.27 -1.53
C SER A 34 2.46 -12.42 -0.48
N LEU A 35 1.95 -11.25 -0.89
CA LEU A 35 1.26 -10.31 -0.02
C LEU A 35 -0.08 -9.93 -0.64
N GLN A 36 -1.19 -10.37 -0.03
CA GLN A 36 -2.51 -9.94 -0.44
C GLN A 36 -2.88 -8.63 0.28
N VAL A 37 -3.06 -7.55 -0.48
CA VAL A 37 -3.24 -6.20 0.04
C VAL A 37 -4.69 -5.75 -0.16
N ARG A 38 -5.36 -5.33 0.91
CA ARG A 38 -6.63 -4.59 0.82
C ARG A 38 -6.37 -3.10 1.05
N HIS A 39 -6.59 -2.30 0.02
CA HIS A 39 -6.61 -0.84 0.16
C HIS A 39 -7.83 -0.36 0.93
N VAL A 40 -7.66 0.61 1.83
CA VAL A 40 -8.74 1.25 2.59
C VAL A 40 -8.54 2.75 2.55
N ASP A 41 -9.43 3.43 1.83
CA ASP A 41 -9.54 4.88 1.91
C ASP A 41 -10.28 5.27 3.20
N ALA A 42 -9.59 5.95 4.12
CA ALA A 42 -10.16 6.43 5.39
C ALA A 42 -10.63 7.90 5.36
N GLY A 43 -10.47 8.59 4.23
CA GLY A 43 -10.70 10.03 4.10
C GLY A 43 -9.67 10.73 3.21
N SER A 44 -9.28 10.08 2.11
CA SER A 44 -8.32 10.57 1.12
C SER A 44 -8.94 11.56 0.14
N CYS A 45 -8.09 12.29 -0.57
CA CYS A 45 -8.48 13.17 -1.68
C CYS A 45 -8.31 12.50 -3.06
N ASN A 46 -8.17 11.17 -3.10
CA ASN A 46 -7.85 10.34 -4.28
C ASN A 46 -6.40 10.48 -4.82
N GLY A 47 -5.57 11.35 -4.26
CA GLY A 47 -4.19 11.54 -4.74
C GLY A 47 -3.32 10.29 -4.53
N CYS A 48 -3.38 9.68 -3.35
CA CYS A 48 -2.60 8.46 -3.07
C CYS A 48 -3.13 7.26 -3.87
N GLU A 49 -4.44 7.21 -4.13
CA GLU A 49 -5.11 6.14 -4.89
C GLU A 49 -4.68 6.11 -6.35
N VAL A 50 -4.43 7.28 -6.95
CA VAL A 50 -3.89 7.38 -8.31
C VAL A 50 -2.49 6.78 -8.36
N GLU A 51 -1.63 7.11 -7.39
CA GLU A 51 -0.27 6.57 -7.35
C GLU A 51 -0.25 5.07 -6.99
N ILE A 52 -1.13 4.61 -6.11
CA ILE A 52 -1.34 3.17 -5.84
C ILE A 52 -1.77 2.46 -7.12
N SER A 53 -2.71 3.02 -7.88
CA SER A 53 -3.13 2.46 -9.16
C SER A 53 -1.97 2.43 -10.17
N GLY A 54 -1.11 3.46 -10.16
CA GLY A 54 0.12 3.51 -10.93
C GLY A 54 1.10 2.40 -10.53
N ALA A 55 1.28 2.16 -9.22
CA ALA A 55 2.15 1.12 -8.68
C ALA A 55 1.75 -0.30 -9.14
N PHE A 56 0.44 -0.57 -9.22
CA PHE A 56 -0.10 -1.83 -9.77
C PHE A 56 -0.29 -1.81 -11.30
N GLY A 57 0.02 -0.69 -11.95
CA GLY A 57 0.00 -0.56 -13.40
C GLY A 57 1.21 -1.24 -14.07
N PRO A 58 1.19 -1.37 -15.41
CA PRO A 58 2.22 -2.11 -16.16
C PRO A 58 3.62 -1.48 -16.13
N VAL A 59 3.72 -0.20 -15.74
CA VAL A 59 4.98 0.54 -15.67
C VAL A 59 5.74 0.20 -14.37
N TYR A 60 5.07 0.07 -13.23
CA TYR A 60 5.73 -0.22 -11.96
C TYR A 60 5.55 -1.67 -11.51
N ASP A 61 4.42 -2.29 -11.87
CA ASP A 61 4.15 -3.73 -11.76
C ASP A 61 4.46 -4.30 -10.36
N ALA A 62 3.77 -3.79 -9.33
CA ALA A 62 3.89 -4.27 -7.96
C ALA A 62 3.62 -5.78 -7.81
N GLU A 63 2.90 -6.41 -8.73
CA GLU A 63 2.67 -7.86 -8.71
C GLU A 63 3.96 -8.67 -8.86
N ARG A 64 4.99 -8.12 -9.51
CA ARG A 64 6.30 -8.78 -9.65
C ARG A 64 7.03 -8.97 -8.32
N VAL A 65 6.79 -8.09 -7.35
CA VAL A 65 7.35 -8.20 -6.00
C VAL A 65 6.45 -9.05 -5.09
N GLY A 66 5.40 -9.65 -5.63
CA GLY A 66 4.49 -10.56 -4.93
C GLY A 66 3.32 -9.88 -4.23
N ALA A 67 3.12 -8.57 -4.43
CA ALA A 67 1.99 -7.85 -3.85
C ALA A 67 0.78 -7.86 -4.81
N ARG A 68 -0.42 -8.11 -4.30
CA ARG A 68 -1.63 -8.15 -5.12
C ARG A 68 -2.81 -7.49 -4.41
N LEU A 69 -3.60 -6.68 -5.12
CA LEU A 69 -4.82 -6.11 -4.56
C LEU A 69 -5.94 -7.15 -4.47
N VAL A 70 -6.57 -7.23 -3.30
CA VAL A 70 -7.74 -8.06 -3.04
C VAL A 70 -8.95 -7.22 -2.66
N ALA A 71 -10.14 -7.67 -3.06
CA ALA A 71 -11.39 -6.95 -2.82
C ALA A 71 -11.88 -7.04 -1.37
N SER A 72 -11.62 -8.16 -0.70
CA SER A 72 -12.13 -8.44 0.65
C SER A 72 -11.00 -8.43 1.68
N PRO A 73 -11.16 -7.75 2.83
CA PRO A 73 -10.18 -7.82 3.92
C PRO A 73 -10.03 -9.25 4.47
N ARG A 74 -11.03 -10.12 4.30
CA ARG A 74 -10.95 -11.53 4.71
C ARG A 74 -9.93 -12.36 3.91
N HIS A 75 -9.49 -11.85 2.76
CA HIS A 75 -8.47 -12.47 1.91
C HIS A 75 -7.15 -11.70 1.95
N ALA A 76 -7.02 -10.71 2.82
CA ALA A 76 -5.86 -9.83 2.89
C ALA A 76 -4.92 -10.25 4.02
N ASP A 77 -3.63 -10.13 3.73
CA ASP A 77 -2.53 -10.27 4.68
C ASP A 77 -1.98 -8.88 5.07
N ALA A 78 -2.33 -7.84 4.30
CA ALA A 78 -2.01 -6.46 4.62
C ALA A 78 -3.15 -5.49 4.31
N LEU A 79 -3.25 -4.44 5.12
CA LEU A 79 -4.10 -3.28 4.86
C LEU A 79 -3.23 -2.11 4.43
N LEU A 80 -3.54 -1.53 3.27
CA LEU A 80 -2.92 -0.30 2.79
C LEU A 80 -3.90 0.86 3.00
N VAL A 81 -3.67 1.67 4.02
CA VAL A 81 -4.61 2.70 4.47
C VAL A 81 -4.14 4.07 4.00
N THR A 82 -5.02 4.84 3.38
CA THR A 82 -4.75 6.19 2.87
C THR A 82 -5.68 7.22 3.50
N GLY A 83 -5.25 8.48 3.42
CA GLY A 83 -6.03 9.63 3.85
C GLY A 83 -5.99 9.86 5.36
N VAL A 84 -6.58 10.99 5.77
CA VAL A 84 -6.85 11.23 7.19
C VAL A 84 -7.97 10.31 7.66
N VAL A 85 -7.96 9.87 8.91
CA VAL A 85 -9.09 9.09 9.41
C VAL A 85 -10.23 10.04 9.76
N THR A 86 -11.24 10.09 8.90
CA THR A 86 -12.45 10.88 9.16
C THR A 86 -13.31 10.25 10.25
N ARG A 87 -14.14 11.07 10.92
CA ARG A 87 -15.08 10.59 11.96
C ARG A 87 -15.95 9.42 11.48
N ASN A 88 -16.41 9.48 10.24
CA ASN A 88 -17.27 8.46 9.63
C ASN A 88 -16.50 7.18 9.28
N MET A 89 -15.18 7.28 9.02
CA MET A 89 -14.34 6.13 8.66
C MET A 89 -13.64 5.47 9.84
N ALA A 90 -13.58 6.10 11.00
CA ALA A 90 -12.93 5.53 12.18
C ALA A 90 -13.47 4.13 12.55
N GLN A 91 -14.79 3.94 12.60
CA GLN A 91 -15.39 2.65 12.91
C GLN A 91 -15.26 1.64 11.75
N PRO A 92 -15.55 2.00 10.48
CA PRO A 92 -15.29 1.12 9.34
C PRO A 92 -13.85 0.61 9.28
N LEU A 93 -12.84 1.47 9.50
CA LEU A 93 -11.43 1.08 9.50
C LEU A 93 -11.13 0.03 10.58
N LYS A 94 -11.61 0.23 11.80
CA LYS A 94 -11.49 -0.76 12.89
C LYS A 94 -12.19 -2.08 12.55
N ASN A 95 -13.36 -2.02 11.93
CA ASN A 95 -14.09 -3.21 11.50
C ASN A 95 -13.33 -3.97 10.39
N THR A 96 -12.72 -3.26 9.44
CA THR A 96 -11.88 -3.87 8.40
C THR A 96 -10.67 -4.57 9.02
N LEU A 97 -9.98 -3.91 9.96
CA LEU A 97 -8.87 -4.51 10.67
C LEU A 97 -9.30 -5.78 11.44
N ALA A 98 -10.43 -5.73 12.14
CA ALA A 98 -10.98 -6.88 12.84
C ALA A 98 -11.37 -8.04 11.91
N ALA A 99 -11.85 -7.73 10.70
CA ALA A 99 -12.21 -8.73 9.69
C ALA A 99 -11.01 -9.33 8.94
N THR A 100 -9.82 -8.75 9.07
CA THR A 100 -8.60 -9.22 8.43
C THR A 100 -7.97 -10.34 9.26
N PRO A 101 -7.66 -11.52 8.69
CA PRO A 101 -7.03 -12.63 9.42
C PRO A 101 -5.71 -12.22 10.06
N GLN A 102 -5.30 -12.91 11.13
CA GLN A 102 -3.94 -12.79 11.66
C GLN A 102 -3.08 -13.98 11.18
N PRO A 103 -1.77 -13.79 10.98
CA PRO A 103 -1.01 -12.53 11.11
C PRO A 103 -1.23 -11.58 9.92
N ARG A 104 -1.20 -10.26 10.17
CA ARG A 104 -1.43 -9.19 9.18
C ARG A 104 -0.52 -7.99 9.42
N VAL A 105 -0.35 -7.16 8.39
CA VAL A 105 0.42 -5.91 8.42
C VAL A 105 -0.47 -4.72 8.09
N VAL A 106 -0.30 -3.59 8.75
CA VAL A 106 -0.97 -2.32 8.44
C VAL A 106 0.04 -1.31 7.92
N ILE A 107 -0.20 -0.83 6.70
CA ILE A 107 0.64 0.13 5.99
C ILE A 107 -0.12 1.45 5.89
N ALA A 108 0.39 2.51 6.50
CA ALA A 108 -0.14 3.86 6.34
C ALA A 108 0.56 4.55 5.15
N CYS A 109 -0.22 5.09 4.22
CA CYS A 109 0.28 5.64 2.97
C CYS A 109 -0.15 7.10 2.77
N GLY A 110 0.85 7.96 2.66
CA GLY A 110 0.73 9.40 2.46
C GLY A 110 0.70 10.22 3.75
N ASP A 111 1.10 11.48 3.67
CA ASP A 111 1.30 12.36 4.83
C ASP A 111 0.01 12.54 5.65
N CYS A 112 -1.15 12.62 4.97
CA CYS A 112 -2.45 12.64 5.65
C CYS A 112 -2.67 11.41 6.57
N ALA A 113 -2.20 10.23 6.15
CA ALA A 113 -2.31 9.01 6.94
C ALA A 113 -1.30 8.95 8.09
N LEU A 114 -0.13 9.58 7.94
CA LEU A 114 0.96 9.58 8.93
C LEU A 114 0.78 10.67 10.00
N ASN A 115 0.46 11.90 9.59
CA ASN A 115 0.50 13.08 10.45
C ASN A 115 -0.68 14.05 10.24
N ARG A 116 -1.76 13.59 9.61
CA ARG A 116 -2.96 14.38 9.26
C ARG A 116 -2.76 15.46 8.20
N GLY A 117 -1.53 15.69 7.76
CA GLY A 117 -1.17 16.64 6.70
C GLY A 117 -1.80 18.02 6.90
N VAL A 118 -2.36 18.57 5.83
CA VAL A 118 -3.06 19.87 5.85
C VAL A 118 -4.36 19.88 6.66
N PHE A 119 -4.83 18.72 7.15
CA PHE A 119 -6.09 18.56 7.88
C PHE A 119 -5.89 18.32 9.39
N ALA A 120 -4.70 18.62 9.93
CA ALA A 120 -4.37 18.38 11.34
C ALA A 120 -5.40 18.93 12.34
N ASP A 121 -5.94 20.12 12.05
CA ASP A 121 -6.93 20.83 12.89
C ASP A 121 -8.37 20.76 12.34
N ALA A 122 -8.61 19.93 11.33
CA ALA A 122 -9.92 19.85 10.69
C ALA A 122 -10.96 19.16 11.59
N TYR A 123 -12.13 19.78 11.75
CA TYR A 123 -13.19 19.28 12.64
C TYR A 123 -13.67 17.85 12.33
N GLY A 124 -13.60 17.44 11.06
CA GLY A 124 -14.05 16.14 10.57
C GLY A 124 -13.03 15.00 10.73
N VAL A 125 -11.82 15.31 11.18
CA VAL A 125 -10.71 14.36 11.34
C VAL A 125 -10.66 13.85 12.77
N VAL A 126 -10.51 12.53 12.92
CA VAL A 126 -10.25 11.87 14.20
C VAL A 126 -8.76 11.85 14.49
N GLY A 127 -7.95 11.58 13.46
CA GLY A 127 -6.50 11.54 13.60
C GLY A 127 -5.80 10.95 12.38
N ALA A 128 -4.49 10.73 12.54
CA ALA A 128 -3.70 9.89 11.66
C ALA A 128 -4.10 8.41 11.81
N VAL A 129 -3.67 7.55 10.89
CA VAL A 129 -3.99 6.11 10.92
C VAL A 129 -3.45 5.46 12.20
N SER A 130 -2.22 5.81 12.60
CA SER A 130 -1.54 5.30 13.81
C SER A 130 -2.24 5.64 15.12
N GLU A 131 -3.08 6.67 15.13
CA GLU A 131 -3.88 7.06 16.30
C GLU A 131 -5.17 6.24 16.43
N VAL A 132 -5.59 5.55 15.36
CA VAL A 132 -6.86 4.81 15.30
C VAL A 132 -6.64 3.30 15.27
N VAL A 133 -5.59 2.83 14.59
CA VAL A 133 -5.20 1.43 14.46
C VAL A 133 -3.67 1.30 14.54
N PRO A 134 -3.12 0.15 15.01
CA PRO A 134 -1.68 -0.06 14.98
C PRO A 134 -1.16 -0.07 13.54
N VAL A 135 -0.09 0.69 13.30
CA VAL A 135 0.60 0.78 12.00
C VAL A 135 1.96 0.12 12.11
N ASP A 136 2.30 -0.70 11.12
CA ASP A 136 3.57 -1.43 11.05
C ASP A 136 4.56 -0.79 10.06
N VAL A 137 4.04 -0.17 8.99
CA VAL A 137 4.85 0.47 7.94
C VAL A 137 4.24 1.81 7.58
N GLU A 138 5.09 2.83 7.42
CA GLU A 138 4.70 4.17 7.00
C GLU A 138 5.33 4.51 5.65
N VAL A 139 4.55 5.08 4.73
CA VAL A 139 4.98 5.53 3.40
C VAL A 139 4.77 7.04 3.31
N PRO A 140 5.80 7.87 3.54
CA PRO A 140 5.68 9.33 3.50
C PRO A 140 5.51 9.83 2.05
N GLY A 141 4.76 10.93 1.88
CA GLY A 141 4.55 11.60 0.59
C GLY A 141 3.16 12.23 0.42
N CYS A 142 3.01 13.17 -0.52
CA CYS A 142 1.75 13.85 -0.78
C CYS A 142 1.51 14.12 -2.30
N PRO A 143 1.17 13.10 -3.11
CA PRO A 143 1.16 11.67 -2.75
C PRO A 143 2.56 11.04 -2.83
N PRO A 144 2.81 9.90 -2.16
CA PRO A 144 4.01 9.11 -2.37
C PRO A 144 4.05 8.60 -3.82
N THR A 145 5.22 8.59 -4.44
CA THR A 145 5.36 8.14 -5.84
C THR A 145 5.09 6.63 -5.95
N PRO A 146 4.74 6.11 -7.14
CA PRO A 146 4.48 4.69 -7.33
C PRO A 146 5.67 3.81 -6.93
N ASP A 147 6.90 4.26 -7.23
CA ASP A 147 8.13 3.57 -6.80
C ASP A 147 8.25 3.47 -5.28
N GLN A 148 7.88 4.53 -4.54
CA GLN A 148 7.89 4.51 -3.07
C GLN A 148 6.85 3.52 -2.53
N VAL A 149 5.68 3.45 -3.15
CA VAL A 149 4.64 2.46 -2.81
C VAL A 149 5.15 1.03 -3.10
N VAL A 150 5.76 0.79 -4.27
CA VAL A 150 6.34 -0.52 -4.62
C VAL A 150 7.45 -0.89 -3.65
N ALA A 151 8.35 0.03 -3.30
CA ALA A 151 9.43 -0.21 -2.34
C ALA A 151 8.89 -0.58 -0.95
N ALA A 152 7.84 0.09 -0.49
CA ALA A 152 7.18 -0.26 0.77
C ALA A 152 6.58 -1.66 0.74
N LEU A 153 5.83 -2.00 -0.32
CA LEU A 153 5.26 -3.35 -0.50
C LEU A 153 6.36 -4.42 -0.58
N ARG A 154 7.44 -4.11 -1.30
CA ARG A 154 8.62 -4.95 -1.47
C ARG A 154 9.33 -5.23 -0.13
N SER A 155 9.40 -4.22 0.74
CA SER A 155 9.97 -4.38 2.09
C SER A 155 9.18 -5.37 2.95
N VAL A 156 7.87 -5.50 2.73
CA VAL A 156 7.01 -6.46 3.43
C VAL A 156 7.09 -7.84 2.79
N THR A 157 7.15 -7.92 1.45
CA THR A 157 7.26 -9.21 0.75
C THR A 157 8.63 -9.85 0.89
N GLY A 158 9.68 -9.06 1.13
CA GLY A 158 11.07 -9.53 1.29
C GLY A 158 11.67 -10.10 0.00
N ARG A 159 11.30 -9.52 -1.15
CA ARG A 159 11.90 -9.74 -2.48
C ARG A 159 12.65 -8.50 -2.93
#